data_AF-A0A7W7INR8-F1
#
_entry.id   AF-A0A7W7INR8-F1
#
_cell.length_a   1.000
_cell.length_b   1.000
_cell.length_c   1.000
_cell.angle_alpha   90.00
_cell.angle_beta   90.00
_cell.angle_gamma   90.00
#
_symmetry.space_group_name_H-M   'P 1'
#
loop_
_entity.id
_entity.type
_entity.pdbx_description
1 polymer ?
#
loop_
_entity_poly.entity_id
_entity_poly.type
_entity_poly.pdbx_seq_one_letter_code
_entity_poly.pdbx_strand_id
1 'polypeptide(L)'
;MRLKTLAFALAACCAVALPAQADMESAFGNTVISHYPDGAWVKHWFNRDGSYQAVFSDGRRLSARWAVEGERVCLNGIRPRMLLSRFCTTLVEASVGQTWPGRDPLGRRVRNELVAGR
;
A
#
# COMPACT_ATOMS: atom_id res chain seq x y z
N MET A 1 -63.37 -4.61 29.75
CA MET A 1 -62.25 -5.23 28.99
C MET A 1 -61.10 -4.24 28.96
N ARG A 2 -60.02 -4.45 29.73
CA ARG A 2 -58.88 -3.52 29.81
C ARG A 2 -57.78 -3.97 28.85
N LEU A 3 -57.54 -3.18 27.80
CA LEU A 3 -56.47 -3.42 26.83
C LEU A 3 -55.14 -2.94 27.43
N LYS A 4 -54.19 -3.85 27.66
CA LYS A 4 -52.84 -3.52 28.14
C LYS A 4 -51.94 -3.25 26.94
N THR A 5 -51.50 -2.00 26.81
CA THR A 5 -50.51 -1.56 25.84
C THR A 5 -49.13 -2.11 26.24
N LEU A 6 -48.53 -2.96 25.43
CA LEU A 6 -47.13 -3.39 25.55
C LEU A 6 -46.31 -2.64 24.50
N ALA A 7 -45.57 -1.63 24.95
CA ALA A 7 -44.58 -0.95 24.13
C ALA A 7 -43.25 -1.73 24.23
N PHE A 8 -42.88 -2.40 23.14
CA PHE A 8 -41.55 -2.98 22.97
C PHE A 8 -40.59 -1.89 22.49
N ALA A 9 -39.68 -1.45 23.36
CA ALA A 9 -38.58 -0.56 22.96
C ALA A 9 -37.47 -1.41 22.31
N LEU A 10 -37.34 -1.34 20.98
CA LEU A 10 -36.27 -1.97 20.23
C LEU A 10 -35.03 -1.07 20.27
N ALA A 11 -34.07 -1.38 21.14
CA ALA A 11 -32.78 -0.70 21.17
C ALA A 11 -31.92 -1.18 20.00
N ALA A 12 -31.83 -0.37 18.94
CA ALA A 12 -30.95 -0.61 17.81
C ALA A 12 -29.50 -0.22 18.17
N CYS A 13 -28.64 -1.22 18.40
CA CYS A 13 -27.19 -1.01 18.47
C CYS A 13 -26.65 -0.72 17.07
N CYS A 14 -26.42 0.55 16.75
CA CYS A 14 -25.62 0.94 15.59
C CYS A 14 -24.15 0.62 15.86
N ALA A 15 -23.66 -0.52 15.38
CA ALA A 15 -22.24 -0.78 15.27
C ALA A 15 -21.66 0.19 14.22
N VAL A 16 -20.96 1.23 14.66
CA VAL A 16 -20.16 2.07 13.77
C VAL A 16 -18.94 1.27 13.34
N ALA A 17 -18.97 0.75 12.11
CA ALA A 17 -17.77 0.22 11.47
C ALA A 17 -16.80 1.39 11.27
N LEU A 18 -15.74 1.45 12.08
CA LEU A 18 -14.64 2.37 11.83
C LEU A 18 -14.02 1.99 10.47
N PRO A 19 -13.68 2.98 9.61
CA PRO A 19 -12.98 2.67 8.38
C PRO A 19 -11.66 2.01 8.74
N ALA A 20 -11.43 0.79 8.24
CA ALA A 20 -10.13 0.16 8.30
C ALA A 20 -9.15 1.08 7.55
N GLN A 21 -8.16 1.61 8.28
CA GLN A 21 -7.10 2.40 7.67
C GLN A 21 -6.20 1.41 6.93
N ALA A 22 -5.98 1.62 5.63
CA ALA A 22 -5.03 0.82 4.88
C ALA A 22 -3.66 0.87 5.57
N ASP A 23 -2.98 -0.27 5.63
CA ASP A 23 -1.65 -0.40 6.25
C ASP A 23 -0.63 -1.06 5.32
N MET A 24 0.57 -1.29 5.84
CA MET A 24 1.71 -1.87 5.10
C MET A 24 1.99 -3.33 5.47
N GLU A 25 1.16 -3.95 6.32
CA GLU A 25 1.49 -5.21 6.98
C GLU A 25 1.72 -6.33 5.96
N SER A 26 0.85 -6.43 4.96
CA SER A 26 0.95 -7.45 3.91
C SER A 26 2.18 -7.30 3.02
N ALA A 27 2.79 -6.12 2.95
CA ALA A 27 4.01 -5.89 2.18
C ALA A 27 5.27 -6.42 2.90
N PHE A 28 5.23 -6.58 4.23
CA PHE A 28 6.38 -7.09 4.98
C PHE A 28 6.61 -8.58 4.71
N GLY A 29 7.87 -8.93 4.42
CA GLY A 29 8.25 -10.30 4.05
C GLY A 29 7.85 -10.72 2.62
N ASN A 30 7.09 -9.88 1.91
CA ASN A 30 6.67 -10.07 0.53
C ASN A 30 7.38 -9.09 -0.41
N THR A 31 7.11 -9.21 -1.71
CA THR A 31 7.67 -8.36 -2.74
C THR A 31 6.56 -7.63 -3.48
N VAL A 32 6.62 -6.30 -3.54
CA VAL A 32 5.80 -5.55 -4.50
C VAL A 32 6.57 -5.48 -5.82
N ILE A 33 5.95 -5.86 -6.94
CA ILE A 33 6.55 -5.76 -8.27
C ILE A 33 5.78 -4.76 -9.11
N SER A 34 6.44 -3.67 -9.51
CA SER A 34 5.92 -2.75 -10.53
C SER A 34 6.24 -3.28 -11.92
N HIS A 35 5.22 -3.59 -12.72
CA HIS A 35 5.35 -3.97 -14.13
C HIS A 35 5.08 -2.77 -15.04
N TYR A 36 5.99 -2.50 -15.97
CA TYR A 36 5.84 -1.47 -16.98
C TYR A 36 5.26 -2.06 -18.28
N PRO A 37 4.56 -1.26 -19.10
CA PRO A 37 4.01 -1.71 -20.38
C PRO A 37 5.06 -2.21 -21.39
N ASP A 38 6.30 -1.75 -21.27
CA ASP A 38 7.44 -2.15 -22.09
C ASP A 38 8.10 -3.47 -21.64
N GLY A 39 7.56 -4.10 -20.59
CA GLY A 39 8.08 -5.35 -20.01
C GLY A 39 9.17 -5.16 -18.94
N ALA A 40 9.64 -3.92 -18.71
CA ALA A 40 10.52 -3.64 -17.59
C ALA A 40 9.79 -3.87 -16.25
N TRP A 41 10.55 -4.11 -15.19
CA TRP A 41 9.99 -4.27 -13.85
C TRP A 41 10.88 -3.66 -12.77
N VAL A 42 10.27 -3.38 -11.62
CA VAL A 42 10.98 -3.01 -10.40
C VAL A 42 10.43 -3.85 -9.25
N LYS A 43 11.32 -4.54 -8.54
CA LYS A 43 10.99 -5.20 -7.27
C LYS A 43 11.21 -4.22 -6.13
N HIS A 44 10.28 -4.20 -5.20
CA HIS A 44 10.24 -3.30 -4.06
C HIS A 44 10.12 -4.12 -2.79
N TRP A 45 10.93 -3.79 -1.79
CA TRP A 45 10.85 -4.40 -0.48
C TRP A 45 10.75 -3.33 0.60
N PHE A 46 9.68 -3.43 1.38
CA PHE A 46 9.41 -2.61 2.56
C PHE A 46 9.72 -3.45 3.79
N ASN A 47 10.45 -2.87 4.74
CA ASN A 47 10.77 -3.53 6.01
C ASN A 47 10.12 -2.79 7.17
N ARG A 48 9.75 -3.53 8.22
CA ARG A 48 9.04 -2.99 9.40
C ARG A 48 9.83 -1.88 10.14
N ASP A 49 11.15 -1.86 10.00
CA ASP A 49 12.05 -0.84 10.57
C ASP A 49 12.07 0.49 9.79
N GLY A 50 11.23 0.61 8.76
CA GLY A 50 11.16 1.78 7.89
C GLY A 50 12.20 1.80 6.77
N SER A 51 13.03 0.77 6.62
CA SER A 51 13.96 0.67 5.49
C SER A 51 13.26 0.17 4.23
N TYR A 52 13.72 0.67 3.08
CA TYR A 52 13.20 0.31 1.77
C TYR A 52 14.32 0.07 0.78
N GLN A 53 14.14 -0.94 -0.08
CA GLN A 53 15.06 -1.30 -1.15
C GLN A 53 14.29 -1.59 -2.43
N ALA A 54 14.90 -1.30 -3.58
CA ALA A 54 14.39 -1.71 -4.87
C ALA A 54 15.47 -2.15 -5.84
N VAL A 55 15.11 -3.06 -6.73
CA VAL A 55 15.94 -3.56 -7.83
C VAL A 55 15.16 -3.47 -9.12
N PHE A 56 15.77 -2.87 -10.13
CA PHE A 56 15.23 -2.73 -11.48
C PHE A 56 15.59 -3.96 -12.31
N SER A 57 14.80 -4.24 -13.35
CA SER A 57 15.05 -5.33 -14.29
C SER A 57 16.40 -5.23 -15.00
N ASP A 58 16.98 -4.02 -15.09
CA ASP A 58 18.32 -3.76 -15.65
C ASP A 58 19.45 -3.89 -14.62
N GLY A 59 19.15 -4.32 -13.39
CA GLY A 59 20.13 -4.53 -12.32
C GLY A 59 20.44 -3.30 -11.47
N ARG A 60 19.95 -2.10 -11.84
CA ARG A 60 20.08 -0.92 -10.97
C ARG A 60 19.40 -1.17 -9.63
N ARG A 61 19.94 -0.54 -8.58
CA ARG A 61 19.44 -0.65 -7.21
C ARG A 61 19.24 0.73 -6.62
N LEU A 62 18.23 0.85 -5.76
CA LEU A 62 18.07 2.01 -4.90
C LEU A 62 17.61 1.64 -3.50
N SER A 63 17.79 2.57 -2.57
CA SER A 63 17.40 2.48 -1.17
C SER A 63 16.71 3.77 -0.74
N ALA A 64 15.84 3.68 0.26
CA ALA A 64 15.16 4.82 0.86
C ALA A 64 14.68 4.47 2.27
N ARG A 65 14.04 5.44 2.93
CA ARG A 65 13.20 5.22 4.11
C ARG A 65 11.74 5.34 3.69
N TRP A 66 10.85 4.49 4.19
CA TRP A 66 9.41 4.63 3.94
C TRP A 66 8.66 5.09 5.19
N ALA A 67 7.55 5.79 4.99
CA ALA A 67 6.59 6.16 6.03
C ALA A 67 5.18 6.22 5.44
N VAL A 68 4.16 5.99 6.27
CA VAL A 68 2.76 6.29 5.93
C VAL A 68 2.44 7.71 6.39
N GLU A 69 1.90 8.51 5.48
CA GLU A 69 1.54 9.91 5.71
C GLU A 69 0.12 10.15 5.19
N GLY A 70 -0.87 10.11 6.09
CA GLY A 70 -2.28 10.07 5.70
C GLY A 70 -2.59 8.81 4.89
N GLU A 71 -3.19 8.97 3.71
CA GLU A 71 -3.54 7.87 2.79
C GLU A 71 -2.41 7.53 1.79
N ARG A 72 -1.17 7.90 2.11
CA ARG A 72 -0.02 7.75 1.21
C ARG A 72 1.10 6.98 1.86
N VAL A 73 1.81 6.20 1.06
CA VAL A 73 3.14 5.70 1.39
C VAL A 73 4.19 6.57 0.70
N CYS A 74 5.13 7.08 1.48
CA CYS A 74 6.16 8.02 1.04
C CYS A 74 7.56 7.42 1.21
N LEU A 75 8.34 7.44 0.13
CA LEU A 75 9.77 7.14 0.11
C LEU A 75 10.57 8.42 0.30
N ASN A 76 11.54 8.39 1.20
CA ASN A 76 12.36 9.52 1.62
C ASN A 76 13.85 9.19 1.55
N GLY A 77 14.67 10.17 1.17
CA GLY A 77 16.12 10.01 1.13
C GLY A 77 16.56 8.97 0.10
N ILE A 78 15.93 8.96 -1.08
CA ILE A 78 16.19 8.01 -2.16
C ILE A 78 17.67 8.10 -2.60
N ARG A 79 18.36 6.95 -2.60
CA ARG A 79 19.77 6.80 -2.97
C ARG A 79 20.01 5.62 -3.92
N PRO A 80 20.89 5.72 -4.93
CA PRO A 80 21.60 6.93 -5.34
C PRO A 80 20.62 8.02 -5.78
N ARG A 81 21.04 9.29 -5.74
CA ARG A 81 20.15 10.39 -6.12
C ARG A 81 19.91 10.29 -7.62
N MET A 82 18.72 9.80 -7.97
CA MET A 82 18.26 9.71 -9.35
C MET A 82 17.69 11.09 -9.73
N LEU A 83 16.37 11.22 -9.85
CA LEU A 83 15.68 12.46 -10.23
C LEU A 83 15.10 13.25 -9.04
N LEU A 84 14.78 12.56 -7.95
CA LEU A 84 14.08 13.11 -6.79
C LEU A 84 14.58 12.45 -5.50
N SER A 85 14.53 13.21 -4.41
CA SER A 85 14.87 12.72 -3.07
C SER A 85 13.67 12.14 -2.30
N ARG A 86 12.44 12.37 -2.78
CA ARG A 86 11.19 11.95 -2.15
C ARG A 86 10.10 11.63 -3.17
N PHE A 87 9.33 10.59 -2.92
CA PHE A 87 8.18 10.18 -3.74
C PHE A 87 7.05 9.67 -2.85
N CYS A 88 5.80 10.06 -3.13
CA CYS A 88 4.63 9.53 -2.42
C CYS A 88 3.61 8.99 -3.41
N THR A 89 3.03 7.85 -3.08
CA THR A 89 1.92 7.24 -3.82
C THR A 89 0.79 6.89 -2.87
N THR A 90 -0.43 6.72 -3.39
CA THR A 90 -1.56 6.22 -2.62
C THR A 90 -1.19 4.89 -1.97
N LEU A 91 -1.47 4.76 -0.68
CA LEU A 91 -1.35 3.50 0.04
C LEU A 91 -2.49 2.58 -0.43
N VAL A 92 -2.12 1.38 -0.88
CA VAL A 92 -3.07 0.37 -1.35
C VAL A 92 -2.86 -0.87 -0.50
N GLU A 93 -3.92 -1.28 0.18
CA GLU A 93 -3.95 -2.57 0.85
C GLU A 93 -4.14 -3.67 -0.21
N ALA A 94 -3.21 -4.61 -0.23
CA ALA A 94 -3.21 -5.72 -1.19
C ALA A 94 -2.88 -7.03 -0.49
N SER A 95 -3.51 -8.10 -0.93
CA SER A 95 -3.15 -9.48 -0.58
C SER A 95 -2.21 -10.07 -1.65
N VAL A 96 -1.45 -11.10 -1.28
CA VAL A 96 -0.59 -11.82 -2.24
C VAL A 96 -1.43 -12.29 -3.43
N GLY A 97 -0.90 -12.09 -4.64
CA GLY A 97 -1.56 -12.37 -5.92
C GLY A 97 -2.46 -11.24 -6.43
N GLN A 98 -2.74 -10.21 -5.63
CA GLN A 98 -3.51 -9.06 -6.09
C GLN A 98 -2.64 -8.08 -6.88
N THR A 99 -3.31 -7.40 -7.82
CA THR A 99 -2.68 -6.36 -8.64
C THR A 99 -3.46 -5.06 -8.55
N TRP A 100 -2.76 -3.93 -8.70
CA TRP A 100 -3.38 -2.61 -8.71
C TRP A 100 -2.64 -1.65 -9.65
N PRO A 101 -3.32 -0.64 -10.22
CA PRO A 101 -2.66 0.36 -11.03
C PRO A 101 -1.82 1.31 -10.16
N GLY A 102 -0.75 1.84 -10.74
CA GLY A 102 0.08 2.85 -10.10
C GLY A 102 0.78 3.77 -11.10
N ARG A 103 1.57 4.70 -10.57
CA ARG A 103 2.46 5.55 -11.36
C ARG A 103 3.84 5.59 -10.74
N ASP A 104 4.86 5.63 -11.59
CA ASP A 104 6.23 5.89 -11.16
C ASP A 104 6.45 7.39 -10.88
N PRO A 105 7.63 7.78 -10.36
CA PRO A 105 7.93 9.19 -10.08
C PRO A 105 7.92 10.13 -11.29
N LEU A 106 7.98 9.60 -12.51
CA LEU A 106 7.88 10.35 -13.76
C LEU A 106 6.45 10.36 -14.32
N GLY A 107 5.49 9.78 -13.60
CA GLY A 107 4.08 9.69 -14.00
C GLY A 107 3.76 8.55 -14.96
N ARG A 108 4.74 7.71 -15.32
CA ARG A 108 4.53 6.55 -16.20
C ARG A 108 3.64 5.54 -15.50
N ARG A 109 2.74 4.90 -16.25
CA ARG A 109 1.82 3.89 -15.72
C ARG A 109 2.59 2.61 -15.38
N VAL A 110 2.26 2.02 -14.23
CA VAL A 110 2.70 0.69 -13.84
C VAL A 110 1.51 -0.14 -13.37
N ARG A 111 1.61 -1.46 -13.47
CA ARG A 111 0.74 -2.40 -12.76
C ARG A 111 1.57 -3.00 -11.62
N ASN A 112 1.16 -2.75 -10.39
CA ASN A 112 1.77 -3.38 -9.23
C ASN A 112 1.16 -4.75 -8.98
N GLU A 113 1.94 -5.63 -8.39
CA GLU A 113 1.54 -6.94 -7.91
C GLU A 113 2.20 -7.21 -6.56
N LEU A 114 1.45 -7.78 -5.61
CA LEU A 114 2.03 -8.29 -4.37
C LEU A 114 2.33 -9.77 -4.53
N VAL A 115 3.61 -10.14 -4.46
CA VAL A 115 4.10 -11.51 -4.65
C VAL A 115 4.62 -12.05 -3.33
N ALA A 116 4.35 -13.33 -3.06
CA ALA A 116 4.82 -14.01 -1.87
C ALA A 116 6.37 -14.06 -1.81
N GLY A 117 6.92 -13.75 -0.64
CA GLY A 117 8.35 -13.88 -0.38
C GLY A 117 9.22 -12.77 -0.97
N ARG A 118 10.53 -12.87 -0.72
CA ARG A 118 11.57 -11.92 -1.14
C ARG A 118 12.46 -12.52 -2.22
#